data_AF-A0A4P5QFJ3-F1
#
_entry.id   AF-A0A4P5QFJ3-F1
#
_cell.length_a   1.000
_cell.length_b   1.000
_cell.length_c   1.000
_cell.angle_alpha   90.00
_cell.angle_beta   90.00
_cell.angle_gamma   90.00
#
_symmetry.space_group_name_H-M   'P 1'
#
loop_
_entity.id
_entity.type
_entity.pdbx_description
1 polymer ?
#
loop_
_entity_poly.entity_id
_entity_poly.type
_entity_poly.pdbx_seq_one_letter_code
_entity_poly.pdbx_strand_id
1 'polypeptide(L)'
;MFKNLFNRKAIALEELVDELRSQLNQSSKERAALRIELHNKEGFIAGQNAQIIQLRGIASGLRDRIQTHGKTEAEHRFIASCLDIFKNGRGLSRPRFHAAMKIIEKERESMTDWNQEAQRLDVSTAAQVAVENAVNVRTETF
;
A
#
# COMPACT_ATOMS: atom_id res chain seq x y z
N MET A 1 -22.90 -5.47 -77.04
CA MET A 1 -23.37 -5.89 -75.70
C MET A 1 -22.24 -6.05 -74.68
N PHE A 2 -21.17 -6.79 -75.00
CA PHE A 2 -20.07 -7.11 -74.06
C PHE A 2 -19.31 -5.90 -73.46
N LYS A 3 -19.04 -4.84 -74.23
CA LYS A 3 -18.36 -3.63 -73.73
C LYS A 3 -19.10 -2.95 -72.57
N ASN A 4 -20.44 -2.93 -72.61
CA ASN A 4 -21.25 -2.33 -71.56
C ASN A 4 -21.24 -3.13 -70.25
N LEU A 5 -21.17 -4.46 -70.36
CA LEU A 5 -21.06 -5.34 -69.19
C LEU A 5 -19.67 -5.21 -68.54
N PHE A 6 -18.62 -5.09 -69.35
CA PHE A 6 -17.25 -4.96 -68.86
C PHE A 6 -17.03 -3.64 -68.11
N ASN A 7 -17.52 -2.51 -68.66
CA ASN A 7 -17.43 -1.21 -67.99
C ASN A 7 -18.19 -1.19 -66.66
N ARG A 8 -19.39 -1.81 -66.58
CA ARG A 8 -20.14 -1.90 -65.31
C ARG A 8 -19.40 -2.71 -64.26
N LYS A 9 -18.77 -3.82 -64.65
CA LYS A 9 -17.96 -4.63 -63.74
C LYS A 9 -16.71 -3.89 -63.26
N ALA A 10 -16.07 -3.09 -64.12
CA ALA A 10 -14.91 -2.28 -63.75
C ALA A 10 -15.28 -1.21 -62.70
N ILE A 11 -16.37 -0.46 -62.92
CA ILE A 11 -16.86 0.56 -61.98
C ILE A 11 -17.22 -0.09 -60.63
N ALA A 12 -17.95 -1.21 -60.63
CA ALA A 12 -18.29 -1.91 -59.39
C ALA A 12 -17.06 -2.43 -58.65
N LEU A 13 -15.98 -2.77 -59.36
CA LEU A 13 -14.72 -3.18 -58.74
C LEU A 13 -14.01 -2.00 -58.08
N GLU A 14 -14.01 -0.83 -58.74
CA GLU A 14 -13.43 0.40 -58.19
C GLU A 14 -14.18 0.84 -56.92
N GLU A 15 -15.51 0.82 -56.93
CA GLU A 15 -16.34 1.10 -55.76
C GLU A 15 -16.04 0.14 -54.60
N LEU A 16 -15.89 -1.16 -54.89
CA LEU A 16 -15.53 -2.16 -53.87
C LEU A 16 -14.13 -1.90 -53.30
N VAL A 17 -13.16 -1.52 -54.14
CA VAL A 17 -11.79 -1.22 -53.70
C VAL A 17 -11.77 0.00 -52.79
N ASP A 18 -12.53 1.05 -53.12
CA ASP A 18 -12.60 2.25 -52.30
C ASP A 18 -13.30 2.01 -50.96
N GLU A 19 -14.36 1.20 -50.96
CA GLU A 19 -15.04 0.76 -49.73
C GLU A 19 -14.07 -0.05 -48.83
N LEU A 20 -13.35 -1.02 -49.39
CA LEU A 20 -12.37 -1.80 -48.63
C LEU A 20 -11.22 -0.94 -48.09
N ARG A 21 -10.77 0.06 -48.85
CA ARG A 21 -9.77 1.03 -48.38
C ARG A 21 -10.29 1.88 -47.23
N SER A 22 -11.55 2.33 -47.32
CA SER A 22 -12.21 3.09 -46.25
C SER A 22 -12.29 2.27 -44.97
N GLN A 23 -12.76 1.03 -45.06
CA GLN A 23 -12.85 0.10 -43.93
C GLN A 23 -11.47 -0.21 -43.32
N LEU A 24 -10.45 -0.42 -44.16
CA LEU A 24 -9.08 -0.65 -43.70
C LEU A 24 -8.52 0.55 -42.93
N ASN A 25 -8.77 1.76 -43.44
CA ASN A 25 -8.35 3.01 -42.80
C ASN A 25 -9.06 3.20 -41.44
N GLN A 26 -10.35 2.91 -41.38
CA GLN A 26 -11.12 2.99 -40.13
C GLN A 26 -10.62 1.98 -39.10
N SER A 27 -10.44 0.71 -39.49
CA SER A 27 -9.88 -0.33 -38.63
C SER A 27 -8.46 -0.01 -38.15
N SER A 28 -7.66 0.66 -38.98
CA SER A 28 -6.31 1.12 -38.61
C SER A 28 -6.38 2.19 -37.50
N LYS A 29 -7.29 3.17 -37.65
CA LYS A 29 -7.51 4.22 -36.64
C LYS A 29 -8.01 3.64 -35.31
N GLU A 30 -8.96 2.71 -35.36
CA GLU A 30 -9.49 2.04 -34.17
C GLU A 30 -8.39 1.25 -33.44
N ARG A 31 -7.55 0.52 -34.18
CA ARG A 31 -6.39 -0.17 -33.61
C ARG A 31 -5.40 0.78 -32.95
N ALA A 32 -5.15 1.94 -33.55
CA ALA A 32 -4.29 2.96 -32.95
C ALA A 32 -4.89 3.52 -31.65
N ALA A 33 -6.19 3.82 -31.64
CA ALA A 33 -6.90 4.29 -30.44
C ALA A 33 -6.87 3.26 -29.31
N LEU A 34 -7.16 1.98 -29.62
CA LEU A 34 -7.11 0.89 -28.65
C LEU A 34 -5.70 0.69 -28.07
N ARG A 35 -4.64 0.84 -28.87
CA ARG A 35 -3.26 0.78 -28.38
C ARG A 35 -2.96 1.87 -27.35
N ILE A 36 -3.42 3.10 -27.59
CA ILE A 36 -3.25 4.21 -26.66
C ILE A 36 -4.02 3.93 -25.36
N GLU A 37 -5.27 3.46 -25.47
CA GLU A 37 -6.07 3.13 -24.30
C GLU A 37 -5.43 2.02 -23.45
N LEU A 38 -4.89 0.99 -24.11
CA LEU A 38 -4.23 -0.14 -23.45
C LEU A 38 -2.97 0.31 -22.71
N HIS A 39 -2.12 1.12 -23.35
CA HIS A 39 -0.94 1.73 -22.71
C HIS A 39 -1.31 2.56 -21.47
N ASN A 40 -2.40 3.34 -21.55
CA ASN A 40 -2.87 4.13 -20.41
C ASN A 40 -3.35 3.24 -19.25
N LYS A 41 -4.07 2.15 -19.56
CA LYS A 41 -4.51 1.17 -18.55
C LYS A 41 -3.33 0.46 -17.89
N GLU A 42 -2.31 0.08 -18.66
CA GLU A 42 -1.08 -0.52 -18.13
C GLU A 42 -0.38 0.43 -17.15
N GLY A 43 -0.26 1.72 -17.50
CA GLY A 43 0.29 2.74 -16.61
C GLY A 43 -0.49 2.90 -15.31
N PHE A 44 -1.84 2.90 -15.40
CA PHE A 44 -2.70 2.96 -14.22
C PHE A 44 -2.52 1.74 -13.30
N ILE A 45 -2.49 0.53 -13.87
CA ILE A 45 -2.27 -0.73 -13.12
C ILE A 45 -0.89 -0.72 -12.46
N ALA A 46 0.15 -0.27 -13.16
CA ALA A 46 1.49 -0.15 -12.60
C ALA A 46 1.51 0.80 -11.39
N GLY A 47 0.82 1.95 -11.49
CA GLY A 47 0.67 2.90 -10.39
C GLY A 47 -0.05 2.29 -9.17
N GLN A 48 -1.13 1.55 -9.40
CA GLN A 48 -1.85 0.85 -8.32
C GLN A 48 -0.98 -0.25 -7.67
N ASN A 49 -0.22 -1.00 -8.45
CA ASN A 49 0.70 -2.02 -7.93
C ASN A 49 1.78 -1.41 -7.04
N ALA A 50 2.34 -0.25 -7.41
CA ALA A 50 3.29 0.47 -6.58
C ALA A 50 2.68 0.87 -5.22
N GLN A 51 1.44 1.35 -5.22
CA GLN A 51 0.72 1.68 -3.98
C GLN A 51 0.46 0.43 -3.11
N ILE A 52 0.10 -0.70 -3.72
CA ILE A 52 -0.08 -1.97 -3.00
C ILE A 52 1.23 -2.44 -2.34
N ILE A 53 2.37 -2.32 -3.04
CA ILE A 53 3.69 -2.66 -2.49
C ILE A 53 4.00 -1.81 -1.26
N GLN A 54 3.77 -0.48 -1.34
CA GLN A 54 3.96 0.42 -0.21
C GLN A 54 3.07 0.04 0.99
N LEU A 55 1.78 -0.25 0.74
CA LEU A 55 0.85 -0.68 1.78
C LEU A 55 1.28 -2.01 2.42
N ARG A 56 1.78 -2.97 1.63
CA ARG A 56 2.35 -4.22 2.16
C ARG A 56 3.56 -3.98 3.06
N GLY A 57 4.44 -3.05 2.67
CA GLY A 57 5.59 -2.65 3.49
C GLY A 57 5.16 -2.07 4.84
N ILE A 58 4.20 -1.13 4.84
CA ILE A 58 3.64 -0.55 6.07
C ILE A 58 3.00 -1.63 6.94
N ALA A 59 2.22 -2.53 6.35
CA ALA A 59 1.58 -3.63 7.08
C ALA A 59 2.61 -4.60 7.69
N SER A 60 3.71 -4.90 6.99
CA SER A 60 4.81 -5.71 7.53
C SER A 60 5.46 -5.02 8.72
N GLY A 61 5.81 -3.74 8.59
CA GLY A 61 6.40 -2.98 9.69
C GLY A 61 5.48 -2.90 10.92
N LEU A 62 4.17 -2.75 10.72
CA LEU A 62 3.19 -2.81 11.81
C LEU A 62 3.13 -4.20 12.45
N ARG A 63 3.18 -5.27 11.66
CA ARG A 63 3.20 -6.65 12.18
C ARG A 63 4.43 -6.89 13.04
N ASP A 64 5.61 -6.56 12.54
CA ASP A 64 6.86 -6.77 13.26
C ASP A 64 6.88 -5.99 14.58
N ARG A 65 6.40 -4.73 14.56
CA ARG A 65 6.28 -3.89 15.76
C ARG A 65 5.29 -4.42 16.78
N ILE A 66 4.16 -4.96 16.33
CA ILE A 66 3.18 -5.63 17.19
C ILE A 66 3.79 -6.87 17.85
N GLN A 67 4.61 -7.61 17.10
CA GLN A 67 5.21 -8.85 17.55
C GLN A 67 6.33 -8.62 18.59
N THR A 68 7.08 -7.52 18.49
CA THR A 68 8.16 -7.18 19.43
C THR A 68 7.71 -6.44 20.70
N HIS A 69 6.64 -5.63 20.63
CA HIS A 69 6.26 -4.73 21.73
C HIS A 69 4.82 -4.92 22.22
N GLY A 70 4.11 -5.92 21.72
CA GLY A 70 2.67 -6.04 21.95
C GLY A 70 1.87 -4.97 21.19
N LYS A 71 0.54 -5.03 21.31
CA LYS A 71 -0.39 -4.09 20.67
C LYS A 71 -0.75 -2.98 21.65
N THR A 72 -0.76 -1.74 21.19
CA THR A 72 -1.40 -0.67 21.95
C THR A 72 -2.93 -0.76 21.81
N GLU A 73 -3.66 -0.11 22.71
CA GLU A 73 -5.13 -0.11 22.66
C GLU A 73 -5.65 0.63 21.42
N ALA A 74 -4.93 1.66 20.93
CA ALA A 74 -5.21 2.28 19.64
C ALA A 74 -5.03 1.33 18.46
N GLU A 75 -3.98 0.49 18.47
CA GLU A 75 -3.76 -0.50 17.41
C GLU A 75 -4.84 -1.59 17.41
N HIS A 76 -5.30 -2.05 18.59
CA HIS A 76 -6.45 -2.95 18.69
C HIS A 76 -7.71 -2.36 18.07
N ARG A 77 -8.04 -1.10 18.41
CA ARG A 77 -9.20 -0.40 17.87
C ARG A 77 -9.10 -0.18 16.36
N PHE A 78 -7.90 0.12 15.86
CA PHE A 78 -7.67 0.29 14.43
C PHE A 78 -7.80 -1.01 13.65
N ILE A 79 -7.24 -2.12 14.15
CA ILE A 79 -7.38 -3.45 13.53
C ILE A 79 -8.85 -3.88 13.51
N ALA A 80 -9.58 -3.68 14.61
CA ALA A 80 -11.02 -3.95 14.67
C ALA A 80 -11.79 -3.15 13.61
N SER A 81 -11.44 -1.88 13.42
CA SER A 81 -12.02 -1.04 12.36
C SER A 81 -11.69 -1.59 10.96
N CYS A 82 -10.46 -2.03 10.71
CA CYS A 82 -10.08 -2.66 9.44
C CYS A 82 -10.84 -3.96 9.16
N LEU A 83 -11.06 -4.78 10.20
CA LEU A 83 -11.84 -6.01 10.08
C LEU A 83 -13.33 -5.72 9.79
N ASP A 84 -13.87 -4.64 10.37
CA ASP A 84 -15.23 -4.18 10.08
C ASP A 84 -15.37 -3.72 8.62
N ILE A 85 -14.40 -2.96 8.09
CA ILE A 85 -14.36 -2.57 6.66
C ILE A 85 -14.36 -3.82 5.78
N PHE A 86 -13.54 -4.83 6.11
CA PHE A 86 -13.46 -6.06 5.34
C PHE A 86 -14.77 -6.85 5.35
N LYS A 87 -15.46 -6.90 6.50
CA LYS A 87 -16.72 -7.64 6.66
C LYS A 87 -17.94 -6.91 6.09
N ASN A 88 -18.00 -5.60 6.27
CA ASN A 88 -19.21 -4.79 6.06
C ASN A 88 -19.06 -3.73 4.95
N GLY A 89 -17.89 -3.63 4.30
CA GLY A 89 -17.64 -2.79 3.13
C GLY A 89 -17.65 -1.28 3.37
N ARG A 90 -17.85 -0.82 4.62
CA ARG A 90 -17.86 0.62 4.93
C ARG A 90 -16.44 1.16 5.01
N GLY A 91 -15.96 1.78 3.93
CA GLY A 91 -14.61 2.36 3.87
C GLY A 91 -14.32 3.39 4.96
N LEU A 92 -13.04 3.49 5.35
CA LEU A 92 -12.55 4.50 6.27
C LEU A 92 -12.25 5.81 5.52
N SER A 93 -12.83 6.92 5.96
CA SER A 93 -12.51 8.22 5.34
C SER A 93 -11.07 8.63 5.67
N ARG A 94 -10.45 9.37 4.74
CA ARG A 94 -9.07 9.86 4.88
C ARG A 94 -8.81 10.63 6.20
N PRO A 95 -9.70 11.52 6.68
CA PRO A 95 -9.52 12.17 7.97
C PRO A 95 -9.51 11.19 9.15
N ARG A 96 -10.37 10.15 9.11
CA ARG A 96 -10.44 9.13 10.16
C ARG A 96 -9.19 8.25 10.18
N PHE A 97 -8.65 7.92 9.01
CA PHE A 97 -7.38 7.21 8.90
C PHE A 97 -6.25 8.02 9.55
N HIS A 98 -6.08 9.29 9.15
CA HIS A 98 -5.01 10.13 9.73
C HIS A 98 -5.16 10.35 11.24
N ALA A 99 -6.39 10.49 11.73
CA ALA A 99 -6.64 10.61 13.16
C ALA A 99 -6.24 9.32 13.91
N ALA A 100 -6.59 8.15 13.39
CA ALA A 100 -6.21 6.87 13.99
C ALA A 100 -4.69 6.69 14.03
N MET A 101 -3.99 7.03 12.94
CA MET A 101 -2.52 6.95 12.88
C MET A 101 -1.85 7.86 13.91
N LYS A 102 -2.30 9.11 14.06
CA LYS A 102 -1.77 10.03 15.08
C LYS A 102 -1.93 9.51 16.50
N ILE A 103 -3.05 8.84 16.80
CA ILE A 103 -3.29 8.27 18.14
C ILE A 103 -2.34 7.09 18.38
N ILE A 104 -2.14 6.22 17.38
CA ILE A 104 -1.19 5.11 17.45
C ILE A 104 0.23 5.62 17.68
N GLU A 105 0.66 6.65 16.94
CA GLU A 105 1.97 7.28 17.09
C GLU A 105 2.17 7.80 18.52
N LYS A 106 1.19 8.54 19.05
CA LYS A 106 1.26 9.09 20.42
C LYS A 106 1.32 8.01 21.50
N GLU A 107 0.50 6.95 21.40
CA GLU A 107 0.57 5.84 22.36
C GLU A 107 1.92 5.11 22.27
N ARG A 108 2.48 4.97 21.07
CA ARG A 108 3.79 4.33 20.88
C ARG A 108 4.94 5.16 21.44
N GLU A 109 4.94 6.48 21.25
CA GLU A 109 5.92 7.39 21.86
C GLU A 109 5.96 7.20 23.38
N SER A 110 4.78 7.15 24.02
CA SER A 110 4.69 6.93 25.46
C SER A 110 5.25 5.59 25.95
N MET A 111 5.20 4.53 25.13
CA MET A 111 5.80 3.23 25.47
C MET A 111 7.32 3.22 25.36
N THR A 112 7.89 3.95 24.41
CA THR A 112 9.35 4.11 24.29
C THR A 112 9.95 4.82 25.50
N ASP A 113 9.26 5.82 26.03
CA ASP A 113 9.69 6.53 27.25
C ASP A 113 9.65 5.61 28.48
N TRP A 114 8.61 4.78 28.62
CA TRP A 114 8.50 3.79 29.70
C TRP A 114 9.61 2.73 29.66
N ASN A 115 10.04 2.28 28.47
CA ASN A 115 11.14 1.32 28.35
C ASN A 115 12.49 1.93 28.74
N GLN A 116 12.72 3.21 28.44
CA GLN A 116 13.93 3.91 28.88
C GLN A 116 13.92 4.16 30.39
N GLU A 117 12.77 4.51 30.97
CA GLU A 117 12.61 4.71 32.40
C GLU A 117 12.75 3.39 33.19
N ALA A 118 12.16 2.29 32.70
CA ALA A 118 12.30 0.96 33.28
C ALA A 118 13.76 0.45 33.25
N GLN A 119 14.48 0.68 32.15
CA GLN A 119 15.91 0.37 32.07
C GLN A 119 16.76 1.22 33.02
N ARG A 120 16.43 2.51 33.20
CA ARG A 120 17.11 3.38 34.17
C ARG A 120 16.88 2.91 35.61
N LEU A 121 15.65 2.52 35.95
CA LEU A 121 15.30 2.00 37.27
C LEU A 121 16.01 0.67 37.58
N ASP A 122 16.13 -0.23 36.61
CA ASP A 122 16.83 -1.51 36.77
C ASP A 122 18.35 -1.30 37.00
N VAL A 123 18.98 -0.43 36.22
CA VAL A 123 20.40 -0.06 36.40
C VAL A 123 20.64 0.63 37.75
N SER A 124 19.73 1.53 38.17
CA SER A 124 19.80 2.18 39.48
C SER A 124 19.70 1.17 40.63
N THR A 125 18.79 0.20 40.50
CA THR A 125 18.58 -0.86 41.50
C THR A 125 19.81 -1.76 41.60
N ALA A 126 20.36 -2.19 40.46
CA ALA A 126 21.58 -2.98 40.40
C ALA A 126 22.79 -2.23 41.01
N ALA A 127 22.90 -0.93 40.77
CA ALA A 127 23.94 -0.08 41.37
C ALA A 127 23.79 0.03 42.90
N GLN A 128 22.57 0.17 43.41
CA GLN A 128 22.30 0.19 44.85
C GLN A 128 22.69 -1.12 45.54
N VAL A 129 22.32 -2.27 44.97
CA VAL A 129 22.70 -3.59 45.49
C VAL A 129 24.22 -3.77 45.50
N ALA A 130 24.92 -3.32 44.46
CA ALA A 130 26.38 -3.40 44.39
C ALA A 130 27.07 -2.55 45.47
N VAL A 131 26.54 -1.34 45.74
CA VAL A 131 27.05 -0.46 46.80
C VAL A 131 26.81 -1.07 48.18
N GLU A 132 25.61 -1.60 48.43
CA GLU A 132 25.25 -2.21 49.72
C GLU A 132 26.12 -3.46 50.02
N ASN A 133 26.36 -4.30 49.01
CA ASN A 133 27.29 -5.42 49.12
C ASN A 133 28.73 -4.96 49.39
N ALA A 134 29.20 -3.90 48.74
CA ALA A 134 30.55 -3.37 48.97
C ALA A 134 30.72 -2.75 50.36
N VAL A 135 29.66 -2.16 50.93
CA VAL A 135 29.64 -1.63 52.29
C VAL A 135 29.68 -2.77 53.31
N ASN A 136 28.86 -3.82 53.12
CA ASN A 136 28.82 -4.97 54.03
C ASN A 136 30.15 -5.76 54.05
N VAL A 137 30.81 -5.94 52.90
CA VAL A 137 32.14 -6.57 52.83
C VAL A 137 33.20 -5.76 53.59
N ARG A 138 33.08 -4.44 53.63
CA ARG A 138 34.00 -3.56 54.39
C ARG A 138 33.76 -3.59 55.90
N THR A 139 32.55 -3.88 56.37
CA THR A 139 32.24 -3.92 57.80
C THR A 139 32.59 -5.28 58.43
N GLU A 140 32.70 -6.35 57.65
CA GLU A 140 33.09 -7.69 58.13
C GLU A 140 34.62 -7.90 58.17
N THR A 141 35.41 -6.95 57.66
CA THR A 141 36.88 -7.04 57.58
C THR A 141 37.63 -6.25 58.66
N PHE A 142 36.93 -5.75 59.69
CA PHE A 142 37.52 -5.08 60.85
C PHE A 142 37.20 -5.79 62.16
#